data_AF-A0A2V7G4C4-F1
#
_entry.id   AF-A0A2V7G4C4-F1
#
_cell.length_a   1.000
_cell.length_b   1.000
_cell.length_c   1.000
_cell.angle_alpha   90.00
_cell.angle_beta   90.00
_cell.angle_gamma   90.00
#
_symmetry.space_group_name_H-M   'P 1'
#
loop_
_entity.id
_entity.type
_entity.pdbx_description
1 polymer ?
#
loop_
_entity_poly.entity_id
_entity_poly.type
_entity_poly.pdbx_seq_one_letter_code
_entity_poly.pdbx_strand_id
1 'polypeptide(L)' 'ASLPNIFTGLRVGLGIGWMALVAGELVAAPTGLGYMINNARTLFRSDYILLGMVLIGLLGLVLDFLMRQVARLTMP' A
#
# COMPACT_ATOMS: atom_id res chain seq x y z
N ALA A 1 -24.66 16.62 4.76
CA ALA A 1 -23.69 16.29 5.82
C ALA A 1 -22.93 14.96 5.61
N SER A 2 -23.12 14.24 4.49
CA SER A 2 -22.63 12.85 4.36
C SER A 2 -21.25 12.68 3.70
N LEU A 3 -20.74 13.69 2.98
CA LEU A 3 -19.44 13.62 2.32
C LEU A 3 -18.28 13.26 3.29
N PRO A 4 -18.15 13.88 4.49
CA PRO A 4 -17.04 13.57 5.41
C PRO A 4 -16.97 12.10 5.83
N ASN A 5 -18.13 11.48 6.04
CA ASN A 5 -18.22 10.08 6.46
C ASN A 5 -17.83 9.13 5.33
N ILE A 6 -18.19 9.44 4.07
CA ILE A 6 -17.83 8.64 2.90
C ILE A 6 -16.30 8.63 2.71
N PHE A 7 -15.64 9.79 2.82
CA PHE A 7 -14.19 9.88 2.70
C PHE A 7 -13.46 9.17 3.84
N THR A 8 -14.03 9.19 5.05
CA THR A 8 -13.49 8.42 6.18
C THR A 8 -13.55 6.92 5.90
N GLY A 9 -14.68 6.44 5.39
CA GLY A 9 -14.82 5.04 4.95
C GLY A 9 -13.84 4.65 3.83
N LEU A 10 -13.67 5.52 2.83
CA LEU A 10 -12.72 5.33 1.72
C LEU A 10 -11.26 5.23 2.20
N ARG A 11 -10.85 6.08 3.14
CA ARG A 11 -9.49 6.01 3.71
C ARG A 11 -9.25 4.68 4.44
N VAL A 12 -10.20 4.26 5.27
CA VAL A 12 -10.11 2.99 5.99
C VAL A 12 -10.08 1.81 5.01
N GLY A 13 -10.97 1.83 4.02
CA GLY A 13 -11.03 0.80 2.98
C GLY A 13 -9.73 0.69 2.17
N LEU A 14 -9.11 1.81 1.83
CA LEU A 14 -7.81 1.82 1.14
C LEU A 14 -6.68 1.28 2.00
N GLY A 15 -6.66 1.58 3.30
CA GLY A 15 -5.67 1.01 4.22
C GLY A 15 -5.77 -0.51 4.29
N ILE A 16 -7.00 -1.03 4.45
CA ILE A 16 -7.25 -2.48 4.50
C ILE A 16 -6.95 -3.13 3.14
N GLY A 17 -7.39 -2.51 2.04
CA GLY A 17 -7.14 -2.99 0.69
C GLY A 17 -5.65 -3.03 0.35
N TRP A 18 -4.88 -2.04 0.78
CA TRP A 18 -3.43 -2.01 0.62
C TRP A 18 -2.77 -3.18 1.35
N MET A 19 -3.13 -3.43 2.61
CA MET A 19 -2.60 -4.56 3.38
C MET A 19 -2.98 -5.90 2.74
N ALA A 20 -4.22 -6.06 2.28
CA ALA A 20 -4.69 -7.26 1.62
C ALA A 20 -3.97 -7.51 0.28
N LEU A 21 -3.71 -6.46 -0.50
CA LEU A 21 -2.95 -6.54 -1.75
C LEU A 21 -1.52 -7.00 -1.51
N VAL A 22 -0.81 -6.38 -0.55
CA VAL A 22 0.57 -6.77 -0.20
C VAL A 22 0.63 -8.21 0.31
N ALA A 23 -0.33 -8.62 1.15
CA ALA A 23 -0.43 -10.00 1.61
C ALA A 23 -0.65 -10.98 0.44
N GLY A 24 -1.50 -10.61 -0.52
CA GLY A 24 -1.70 -11.39 -1.75
C GLY A 24 -0.44 -11.50 -2.60
N GLU A 25 0.31 -10.39 -2.75
CA GLU A 25 1.58 -10.38 -3.48
C GLU A 25 2.65 -11.29 -2.85
N LEU A 26 2.66 -11.41 -1.52
CA LEU A 26 3.61 -12.25 -0.80
C LEU A 26 3.35 -13.76 -0.95
N VAL A 27 2.09 -14.16 -1.15
CA VAL A 27 1.66 -15.56 -1.09
C VAL A 27 1.56 -16.21 -2.48
N ALA A 28 0.97 -15.52 -3.45
CA ALA A 28 0.56 -16.18 -4.71
C ALA A 28 0.88 -15.40 -5.99
N ALA A 29 1.36 -14.15 -5.89
CA ALA A 29 1.64 -13.37 -7.09
C ALA A 29 3.00 -13.75 -7.71
N PRO A 30 3.08 -13.97 -9.03
CA PRO A 30 4.36 -14.21 -9.72
C PRO A 30 5.15 -12.91 -9.97
N THR A 31 4.59 -11.76 -9.63
CA THR A 31 5.18 -10.42 -9.81
C THR A 31 4.69 -9.51 -8.68
N GLY A 32 5.42 -8.44 -8.38
CA GLY A 32 5.05 -7.48 -7.33
C GLY A 32 6.17 -7.21 -6.33
N LEU A 33 5.94 -6.26 -5.42
CA LEU A 33 6.90 -5.92 -4.37
C LEU A 33 6.96 -7.01 -3.30
N GLY A 34 5.80 -7.58 -2.95
CA GLY A 34 5.73 -8.75 -2.07
C GLY A 34 6.52 -9.93 -2.63
N TYR A 35 6.32 -10.23 -3.92
CA TYR A 35 7.09 -11.26 -4.62
C TYR A 35 8.59 -10.96 -4.62
N MET A 36 9.00 -9.72 -4.89
CA MET A 36 10.41 -9.32 -4.87
C MET A 36 11.06 -9.57 -3.50
N ILE A 37 10.37 -9.25 -2.40
CA ILE A 37 10.85 -9.51 -1.04
C ILE A 37 11.01 -11.01 -0.81
N ASN A 38 10.02 -11.82 -1.23
CA ASN A 38 10.05 -13.26 -1.05
C ASN A 38 11.19 -13.91 -1.85
N ASN A 39 11.40 -13.46 -3.09
CA ASN A 39 12.51 -13.89 -3.92
C ASN A 39 13.88 -13.45 -3.34
N ALA A 40 13.99 -12.21 -2.86
CA ALA A 40 15.19 -11.72 -2.19
C ALA A 40 15.52 -12.50 -0.92
N ARG A 41 14.49 -12.93 -0.17
CA ARG A 41 14.62 -13.81 1.00
C ARG A 41 15.21 -15.17 0.62
N THR A 42 14.74 -15.79 -0.45
CA THR A 42 15.30 -17.07 -0.94
C THR A 42 16.76 -16.93 -1.38
N LEU A 43 17.14 -15.77 -1.92
CA LEU A 43 18.51 -15.46 -2.34
C LEU A 43 19.40 -14.90 -1.22
N PHE A 44 18.90 -14.79 0.02
CA PHE A 44 19.58 -14.17 1.17
C PHE A 44 20.10 -12.74 0.90
N ARG A 45 19.43 -11.99 0.02
CA ARG A 45 19.80 -10.60 -0.32
C ARG A 45 19.05 -9.61 0.56
N SER A 46 19.55 -9.40 1.77
CA SER A 46 18.95 -8.50 2.76
C SER A 46 18.75 -7.07 2.26
N ASP A 47 19.61 -6.60 1.35
CA ASP A 47 19.52 -5.25 0.76
C ASP A 47 18.18 -5.06 0.02
N TYR A 48 17.74 -6.08 -0.71
CA TYR A 48 16.51 -6.04 -1.51
C TYR A 48 15.26 -6.20 -0.64
N ILE A 49 15.36 -6.94 0.45
CA ILE A 49 14.29 -7.08 1.44
C ILE A 49 13.99 -5.72 2.05
N LEU A 50 15.03 -5.04 2.54
CA LEU A 50 14.91 -3.70 3.13
C LEU A 50 14.37 -2.68 2.12
N LEU A 51 14.90 -2.68 0.89
CA LEU A 51 14.40 -1.83 -0.18
C LEU A 51 12.91 -2.09 -0.46
N GLY A 52 12.50 -3.34 -0.55
CA GLY A 52 11.10 -3.71 -0.74
C GLY A 52 10.18 -3.23 0.39
N MET A 53 10.60 -3.39 1.64
CA MET A 53 9.84 -2.91 2.80
C MET A 53 9.67 -1.38 2.78
N VAL A 54 10.73 -0.65 2.43
CA VAL A 54 10.69 0.81 2.27
C VAL A 54 9.74 1.20 1.14
N LEU A 55 9.82 0.54 -0.02
CA LEU A 55 8.95 0.82 -1.16
C LEU A 55 7.47 0.57 -0.85
N ILE A 56 7.14 -0.53 -0.14
CA ILE A 56 5.77 -0.80 0.30
C ILE A 56 5.27 0.31 1.24
N GLY A 57 6.08 0.72 2.22
CA GLY A 57 5.72 1.81 3.12
C GLY A 57 5.51 3.14 2.37
N LEU A 58 6.40 3.44 1.41
CA LEU A 58 6.38 4.68 0.64
C LEU A 58 5.17 4.73 -0.30
N LEU A 59 4.84 3.63 -0.98
CA LEU A 59 3.62 3.54 -1.79
C LEU A 59 2.36 3.65 -0.94
N GLY A 60 2.30 3.00 0.22
CA GLY A 60 1.19 3.16 1.16
C GLY A 60 1.01 4.61 1.61
N LEU A 61 2.12 5.32 1.87
CA LEU A 61 2.10 6.74 2.24
C LEU A 61 1.66 7.63 1.07
N VAL A 62 2.13 7.36 -0.15
CA VAL A 62 1.69 8.06 -1.36
C VAL A 62 0.19 7.86 -1.59
N LEU A 63 -0.33 6.66 -1.38
CA LEU A 63 -1.76 6.37 -1.47
C LEU A 63 -2.57 7.15 -0.42
N ASP A 64 -2.13 7.18 0.84
CA ASP A 64 -2.79 7.99 1.89
C ASP A 64 -2.75 9.49 1.55
N PHE A 65 -1.60 9.97 1.05
CA PHE A 65 -1.44 11.36 0.64
C PHE A 65 -2.36 11.73 -0.52
N LEU A 66 -2.39 10.92 -1.58
CA LEU A 66 -3.31 11.10 -2.71
C LEU A 66 -4.75 11.15 -2.23
N MET A 67 -5.14 10.26 -1.33
CA MET A 67 -6.48 10.25 -0.74
C MET A 67 -6.80 11.56 -0.01
N ARG A 68 -5.85 12.09 0.77
CA ARG A 68 -6.03 13.39 1.45
C ARG A 68 -6.16 14.55 0.46
N GLN A 69 -5.41 14.55 -0.64
CA GLN A 69 -5.52 15.58 -1.66
C GLN A 69 -6.85 15.53 -2.40
N VAL A 70 -7.30 14.33 -2.78
CA VAL A 70 -8.62 14.14 -3.41
C VAL A 70 -9.72 14.61 -2.46
N ALA A 71 -9.66 14.25 -1.18
CA ALA A 71 -10.61 14.71 -0.18
C ALA A 71 -10.65 16.25 -0.09
N ARG A 72 -9.49 16.91 -0.04
CA ARG A 72 -9.38 18.39 -0.02
C ARG A 72 -9.91 19.05 -1.29
N LEU A 73 -9.73 18.43 -2.46
CA LEU A 73 -10.22 19.00 -3.71
C LEU A 73 -11.75 18.92 -3.79
N THR A 74 -12.32 17.80 -3.31
CA THR A 74 -13.77 17.58 -3.32
C THR A 74 -14.52 18.29 -2.19
N MET A 75 -13.83 18.64 -1.11
CA MET A 75 -14.35 19.41 0.01
C MET A 75 -13.65 20.78 0.02
N PRO A 76 -14.17 21.78 -0.73
CA PRO A 76 -13.71 23.16 -0.60
C PRO A 76 -13.96 23.70 0.82
#